data_AF-A0A6L4YRK9-F1
#
_entry.id   AF-A0A6L4YRK9-F1
#
_cell.length_a   1.000
_cell.length_b   1.000
_cell.length_c   1.000
_cell.angle_alpha   90.00
_cell.angle_beta   90.00
_cell.angle_gamma   90.00
#
_symmetry.space_group_name_H-M   'P 1'
#
loop_
_entity.id
_entity.type
_entity.pdbx_description
1 polymer ?
#
loop_
_entity_poly.entity_id
_entity_poly.type
_entity_poly.pdbx_seq_one_letter_code
_entity_poly.pdbx_strand_id
1 'polypeptide(L)'
;MAKTVFALSELGARIKIIANHDIARGEIVNVNGIIGVATNNVKTGKEAALLCEGIFLIEKSVPEQVFEVGSSVYLIAGKAALSGSVYMGKAVDESESGDDEVLVKLNFGNQTSASVQPQLRLTHGELIALMAANDGAGALEPGLEYRVTNYRTMNNYRNGNTVLPGVNTAETEVLIVKAITPNSISEDVKSEQFPGDIIFYDSGDVLCEDGVTARPGYIYFRMNQKKNVSAFEDFRGVRNYRYEISGVPEYSDSEIVSYESLRLWNGFIYKASREVPVGAFPDFEPNYWVKWCDVSGTFTNFFDSNILKGTAVCPTATFINPQPFYLFSLENGEQGCEFVRNVNIQRSKTGVNSNNVFIVNSAGQITENISIGHDSTNNTLLKGVRHLYTQANFTSNLFWGGNSYENSIAINFSNNTIGSGFYYNTTSASFMGNAIDDSCWYNNFAIEFVFNCVGPNFGNNKTGIDNHHMSFGTEVWACEIGYYNSGTKIGSFCNGLKTGSNFNNCIVPDSCGCVFPSNVTKDFTPHAALLTGVPTVNIVRTPNEKVYITYYNNSLVFQSVEVV
;
A
#
# COMPACT_ATOMS: atom_id res chain seq x y z
N MET A 1 -4.31 -60.23 8.99
CA MET A 1 -3.20 -59.24 9.20
C MET A 1 -2.78 -58.70 7.84
N ALA A 2 -2.47 -57.41 7.69
CA ALA A 2 -2.02 -56.84 6.42
C ALA A 2 -0.52 -57.08 6.16
N LYS A 3 -0.17 -57.44 4.93
CA LYS A 3 1.21 -57.54 4.46
C LYS A 3 1.51 -56.38 3.51
N THR A 4 2.58 -55.62 3.74
CA THR A 4 3.03 -54.59 2.77
C THR A 4 3.64 -55.29 1.56
N VAL A 5 3.09 -55.05 0.37
CA VAL A 5 3.60 -55.63 -0.89
C VAL A 5 4.37 -54.58 -1.69
N PHE A 6 3.82 -53.36 -1.80
CA PHE A 6 4.55 -52.22 -2.39
C PHE A 6 4.33 -50.95 -1.57
N ALA A 7 5.38 -50.50 -0.87
CA ALA A 7 5.49 -49.12 -0.42
C ALA A 7 6.05 -48.28 -1.58
N LEU A 8 5.20 -47.44 -2.18
CA LEU A 8 5.65 -46.48 -3.18
C LEU A 8 6.42 -45.35 -2.47
N SER A 9 7.74 -45.50 -2.44
CA SER A 9 8.74 -44.71 -1.69
C SER A 9 8.77 -44.97 -0.17
N GLU A 10 9.95 -44.75 0.43
CA GLU A 10 10.16 -44.74 1.89
C GLU A 10 9.45 -43.56 2.61
N LEU A 11 8.87 -42.64 1.82
CA LEU A 11 8.31 -41.34 2.19
C LEU A 11 6.76 -41.29 2.19
N GLY A 12 6.06 -42.42 1.99
CA GLY A 12 4.59 -42.45 2.08
C GLY A 12 4.07 -41.87 3.41
N ALA A 13 2.96 -41.13 3.36
CA ALA A 13 2.47 -40.35 4.50
C ALA A 13 2.30 -41.19 5.77
N ARG A 14 2.84 -40.68 6.88
CA ARG A 14 2.77 -41.32 8.20
C ARG A 14 1.97 -40.45 9.16
N ILE A 15 1.14 -41.09 9.98
CA ILE A 15 0.55 -40.45 11.17
C ILE A 15 1.14 -41.09 12.43
N LYS A 16 1.27 -40.27 13.47
CA LYS A 16 1.58 -40.69 14.83
C LYS A 16 0.27 -40.74 15.62
N ILE A 17 0.06 -41.80 16.39
CA ILE A 17 -1.07 -41.90 17.33
C ILE A 17 -0.60 -42.44 18.68
N ILE A 18 -1.34 -42.18 19.74
CA ILE A 18 -1.21 -42.94 20.98
C ILE A 18 -2.09 -44.19 20.87
N ALA A 19 -1.49 -45.37 20.98
CA ALA A 19 -2.19 -46.64 20.84
C ALA A 19 -3.21 -46.84 21.98
N ASN A 20 -4.50 -47.03 21.65
CA ASN A 20 -5.56 -47.28 22.65
C ASN A 20 -5.72 -48.77 23.01
N HIS A 21 -4.96 -49.65 22.36
CA HIS A 21 -4.77 -51.06 22.67
C HIS A 21 -3.35 -51.49 22.24
N ASP A 22 -3.00 -52.76 22.44
CA ASP A 22 -1.74 -53.31 21.93
C ASP A 22 -1.87 -53.57 20.42
N ILE A 23 -1.21 -52.76 19.60
CA ILE A 23 -1.27 -52.82 18.13
C ILE A 23 -0.16 -53.73 17.61
N ALA A 24 -0.50 -54.72 16.79
CA ALA A 24 0.46 -55.61 16.14
C ALA A 24 1.04 -54.99 14.84
N ARG A 25 2.26 -55.36 14.49
CA ARG A 25 2.86 -55.01 13.19
C ARG A 25 2.01 -55.60 12.06
N GLY A 26 1.63 -54.77 11.08
CA GLY A 26 0.71 -55.16 10.01
C GLY A 26 -0.77 -55.10 10.40
N GLU A 27 -1.11 -54.61 11.59
CA GLU A 27 -2.49 -54.33 11.95
C GLU A 27 -3.01 -53.09 11.21
N ILE A 28 -4.27 -53.14 10.79
CA ILE A 28 -4.98 -52.05 10.12
C ILE A 28 -5.72 -51.25 11.19
N VAL A 29 -5.35 -50.00 11.37
CA VAL A 29 -5.91 -49.10 12.38
C VAL A 29 -6.68 -47.99 11.68
N ASN A 30 -7.93 -47.77 12.09
CA ASN A 30 -8.73 -46.62 11.67
C ASN A 30 -8.56 -45.48 12.69
N VAL A 31 -8.09 -44.33 12.22
CA VAL A 31 -7.89 -43.12 13.02
C VAL A 31 -8.73 -42.01 12.40
N ASN A 32 -9.89 -41.73 13.00
CA ASN A 32 -10.80 -40.66 12.55
C ASN A 32 -11.17 -40.72 11.05
N GLY A 33 -11.25 -41.92 10.47
CA GLY A 33 -11.56 -42.16 9.05
C GLY A 33 -10.33 -42.32 8.15
N ILE A 34 -9.12 -42.08 8.66
CA ILE A 34 -7.86 -42.39 7.96
C ILE A 34 -7.46 -43.82 8.30
N ILE A 35 -7.25 -44.66 7.29
CA ILE A 35 -6.71 -46.00 7.49
C ILE A 35 -5.19 -45.98 7.45
N GLY A 36 -4.55 -46.54 8.47
CA GLY A 36 -3.11 -46.72 8.52
C GLY A 36 -2.72 -48.15 8.89
N VAL A 37 -1.56 -48.59 8.42
CA VAL A 37 -0.99 -49.91 8.77
C VAL A 37 0.19 -49.74 9.72
N ALA A 38 0.17 -50.45 10.84
CA ALA A 38 1.19 -50.36 11.86
C ALA A 38 2.54 -50.94 11.39
N THR A 39 3.61 -50.14 11.47
CA THR A 39 4.95 -50.53 11.00
C THR A 39 5.71 -51.44 11.97
N ASN A 40 5.31 -51.41 13.25
CA ASN A 40 5.93 -52.10 14.37
C ASN A 40 4.86 -52.56 15.37
N ASN A 41 5.23 -53.46 16.29
CA ASN A 41 4.38 -53.77 17.46
C ASN A 41 4.43 -52.58 18.43
N VAL A 42 3.29 -52.13 18.93
CA VAL A 42 3.17 -50.99 19.85
C VAL A 42 2.28 -51.36 21.03
N LYS A 43 2.72 -51.02 22.25
CA LYS A 43 1.93 -51.25 23.46
C LYS A 43 0.92 -50.12 23.71
N THR A 44 -0.19 -50.47 24.33
CA THR A 44 -1.21 -49.53 24.81
C THR A 44 -0.56 -48.34 25.54
N GLY A 45 -0.99 -47.12 25.21
CA GLY A 45 -0.44 -45.88 25.77
C GLY A 45 0.92 -45.45 25.22
N LYS A 46 1.42 -46.06 24.13
CA LYS A 46 2.67 -45.65 23.44
C LYS A 46 2.38 -45.09 22.05
N GLU A 47 3.32 -44.28 21.56
CA GLU A 47 3.25 -43.72 20.20
C GLU A 47 3.42 -44.85 19.15
N ALA A 48 2.50 -44.92 18.20
CA ALA A 48 2.56 -45.78 17.02
C ALA A 48 2.73 -44.94 15.76
N ALA A 49 3.58 -45.41 14.84
CA ALA A 49 3.73 -44.85 13.50
C ALA A 49 3.00 -45.73 12.47
N LEU A 50 1.94 -45.19 11.88
CA LEU A 50 1.14 -45.87 10.87
C LEU A 50 1.50 -45.36 9.47
N LEU A 51 1.63 -46.27 8.50
CA LEU A 51 1.69 -45.92 7.07
C LEU A 51 0.26 -45.75 6.54
N CYS A 52 -0.08 -44.54 6.09
CA CYS A 52 -1.41 -44.20 5.55
C CYS A 52 -1.46 -44.25 4.01
N GLU A 53 -0.32 -44.50 3.36
CA GLU A 53 -0.20 -44.57 1.90
C GLU A 53 0.61 -45.80 1.49
N GLY A 54 0.22 -46.42 0.38
CA GLY A 54 0.86 -47.62 -0.17
C GLY A 54 -0.16 -48.62 -0.70
N ILE A 55 0.35 -49.75 -1.20
CA ILE A 55 -0.46 -50.91 -1.62
C ILE A 55 -0.18 -52.06 -0.65
N PHE A 56 -1.25 -52.56 -0.03
CA PHE A 56 -1.21 -53.56 1.02
C PHE A 56 -2.07 -54.76 0.63
N LEU A 57 -1.60 -55.96 0.93
CA LEU A 57 -2.34 -57.20 0.80
C LEU A 57 -3.14 -57.40 2.09
N ILE A 58 -4.46 -57.47 1.96
CA ILE A 58 -5.40 -57.41 3.08
C ILE A 58 -6.35 -58.59 3.00
N GLU A 59 -6.44 -59.32 4.11
CA GLU A 59 -7.31 -60.47 4.31
C GLU A 59 -8.79 -60.12 4.11
N LYS A 60 -9.52 -60.92 3.34
CA LYS A 60 -10.96 -60.72 3.09
C LYS A 60 -11.80 -61.06 4.32
N SER A 61 -12.94 -60.38 4.42
CA SER A 61 -14.00 -60.63 5.42
C SER A 61 -14.76 -61.92 5.12
N VAL A 62 -14.91 -62.26 3.84
CA VAL A 62 -15.60 -63.44 3.31
C VAL A 62 -14.80 -63.92 2.08
N PRO A 63 -14.24 -65.15 2.06
CA PRO A 63 -13.39 -65.64 0.96
C PRO A 63 -14.07 -65.65 -0.41
N GLU A 64 -15.39 -65.82 -0.45
CA GLU A 64 -16.20 -65.85 -1.67
C GLU A 64 -16.42 -64.45 -2.29
N GLN A 65 -15.97 -63.36 -1.65
CA GLN A 65 -16.07 -62.01 -2.22
C GLN A 65 -15.05 -61.82 -3.35
N VAL A 66 -15.57 -61.49 -4.54
CA VAL A 66 -14.79 -61.09 -5.71
C VAL A 66 -14.55 -59.58 -5.65
N PHE A 67 -13.30 -59.15 -5.85
CA PHE A 67 -12.95 -57.72 -5.96
C PHE A 67 -12.42 -57.46 -7.37
N GLU A 68 -13.11 -56.62 -8.14
CA GLU A 68 -12.61 -56.11 -9.43
C GLU A 68 -11.67 -54.90 -9.20
N VAL A 69 -10.71 -54.66 -10.10
CA VAL A 69 -9.83 -53.48 -10.05
C VAL A 69 -10.66 -52.19 -9.99
N GLY A 70 -10.36 -51.32 -9.02
CA GLY A 70 -11.10 -50.08 -8.79
C GLY A 70 -12.38 -50.23 -7.95
N SER A 71 -12.70 -51.44 -7.48
CA SER A 71 -13.75 -51.68 -6.49
C SER A 71 -13.49 -50.88 -5.20
N SER A 72 -14.55 -50.30 -4.63
CA SER A 72 -14.48 -49.70 -3.29
C SER A 72 -14.28 -50.78 -2.24
N VAL A 73 -13.25 -50.64 -1.41
CA VAL A 73 -12.95 -51.55 -0.31
C VAL A 73 -13.28 -50.88 1.00
N TYR A 74 -13.91 -51.62 1.91
CA TYR A 74 -14.31 -51.20 3.24
C TYR A 74 -13.65 -52.10 4.30
N LEU A 75 -13.52 -51.60 5.52
CA LEU A 75 -12.98 -52.32 6.66
C LEU A 75 -14.11 -52.89 7.54
N ILE A 76 -14.15 -54.21 7.70
CA ILE A 76 -15.01 -54.92 8.66
C ILE A 76 -14.11 -55.83 9.51
N ALA A 77 -14.11 -55.64 10.83
CA ALA A 77 -13.40 -56.49 11.80
C ALA A 77 -11.92 -56.80 11.43
N GLY A 78 -11.18 -55.79 10.97
CA GLY A 78 -9.76 -55.94 10.58
C GLY A 78 -9.54 -56.47 9.14
N LYS A 79 -10.61 -56.72 8.38
CA LYS A 79 -10.60 -57.39 7.07
C LYS A 79 -11.26 -56.55 5.97
N ALA A 80 -10.93 -56.83 4.71
CA ALA A 80 -11.49 -56.17 3.53
C ALA A 80 -12.91 -56.67 3.18
N ALA A 81 -13.79 -55.76 2.77
CA ALA A 81 -15.16 -56.04 2.37
C ALA A 81 -15.61 -55.14 1.21
N LEU A 82 -16.56 -55.61 0.38
CA LEU A 82 -17.20 -54.80 -0.67
C LEU A 82 -18.20 -53.75 -0.13
N SER A 83 -18.57 -53.85 1.14
CA SER A 83 -19.43 -52.89 1.84
C SER A 83 -19.03 -52.80 3.32
N GLY A 84 -19.35 -51.70 3.99
CA GLY A 84 -19.03 -51.48 5.39
C GLY A 84 -19.20 -50.01 5.80
N SER A 85 -19.06 -49.72 7.09
CA SER A 85 -19.16 -48.34 7.62
C SER A 85 -17.88 -47.52 7.49
N VAL A 86 -16.75 -48.17 7.23
CA VAL A 86 -15.42 -47.55 7.16
C VAL A 86 -14.84 -47.80 5.77
N TYR A 87 -14.74 -46.75 4.95
CA TYR A 87 -14.08 -46.84 3.65
C TYR A 87 -12.56 -46.97 3.84
N MET A 88 -11.96 -47.91 3.11
CA MET A 88 -10.53 -48.25 3.23
C MET A 88 -9.70 -47.76 2.05
N GLY A 89 -10.23 -47.82 0.84
CA GLY A 89 -9.49 -47.51 -0.38
C GLY A 89 -10.06 -48.20 -1.60
N LYS A 90 -9.21 -48.43 -2.61
CA LYS A 90 -9.56 -49.16 -3.83
C LYS A 90 -8.76 -50.44 -3.99
N ALA A 91 -9.41 -51.50 -4.47
CA ALA A 91 -8.71 -52.66 -4.99
C ALA A 91 -7.85 -52.23 -6.19
N VAL A 92 -6.59 -52.69 -6.25
CA VAL A 92 -5.66 -52.40 -7.35
C VAL A 92 -5.32 -53.61 -8.20
N ASP A 93 -5.78 -54.78 -7.78
CA ASP A 93 -5.68 -56.04 -8.51
C ASP A 93 -7.05 -56.74 -8.43
N GLU A 94 -7.29 -57.66 -9.35
CA GLU A 94 -8.46 -58.54 -9.27
C GLU A 94 -8.23 -59.59 -8.17
N SER A 95 -9.31 -60.04 -7.52
CA SER A 95 -9.24 -61.18 -6.62
C SER A 95 -10.52 -61.98 -6.69
N GLU A 96 -10.37 -63.28 -6.95
CA GLU A 96 -11.44 -64.21 -7.27
C GLU A 96 -12.09 -64.82 -6.02
N SER A 97 -13.19 -65.54 -6.21
CA SER A 97 -13.87 -66.28 -5.14
C SER A 97 -12.99 -67.45 -4.68
N GLY A 98 -12.59 -67.44 -3.42
CA GLY A 98 -11.71 -68.45 -2.82
C GLY A 98 -10.30 -67.93 -2.50
N ASP A 99 -9.92 -66.74 -2.98
CA ASP A 99 -8.73 -66.05 -2.47
C ASP A 99 -8.98 -65.50 -1.07
N ASP A 100 -8.04 -65.70 -0.15
CA ASP A 100 -8.12 -65.18 1.22
C ASP A 100 -7.74 -63.69 1.35
N GLU A 101 -7.07 -63.10 0.37
CA GLU A 101 -6.49 -61.73 0.45
C GLU A 101 -6.76 -60.92 -0.84
N VAL A 102 -6.77 -59.59 -0.74
CA VAL A 102 -6.91 -58.64 -1.86
C VAL A 102 -5.89 -57.50 -1.76
N LEU A 103 -5.35 -57.03 -2.88
CA LEU A 103 -4.45 -55.88 -2.93
C LEU A 103 -5.24 -54.56 -2.92
N VAL A 104 -5.03 -53.73 -1.90
CA VAL A 104 -5.75 -52.48 -1.68
C VAL A 104 -4.77 -51.31 -1.62
N LYS A 105 -5.05 -50.24 -2.38
CA LYS A 105 -4.41 -48.93 -2.20
C LYS A 105 -5.21 -48.13 -1.18
N LEU A 106 -4.63 -47.95 0.01
CA LEU A 106 -5.29 -47.30 1.13
C LEU A 106 -5.59 -45.82 0.87
N ASN A 107 -6.68 -45.35 1.46
CA ASN A 107 -7.18 -43.97 1.41
C ASN A 107 -7.39 -43.41 -0.02
N PHE A 108 -7.35 -44.26 -1.04
CA PHE A 108 -7.48 -43.87 -2.44
C PHE A 108 -8.94 -43.87 -2.90
N GLY A 109 -9.31 -42.92 -3.76
CA GLY A 109 -10.60 -42.91 -4.45
C GLY A 109 -11.83 -42.56 -3.59
N ASN A 110 -11.65 -42.08 -2.36
CA ASN A 110 -12.78 -41.63 -1.54
C ASN A 110 -13.33 -40.30 -2.11
N GLN A 111 -14.53 -40.34 -2.70
CA GLN A 111 -15.24 -39.17 -3.24
C GLN A 111 -16.00 -38.41 -2.13
N THR A 112 -15.32 -38.13 -1.03
CA THR A 112 -15.62 -36.99 -0.15
C THR A 112 -14.36 -36.16 -0.05
N SER A 113 -14.45 -34.92 -0.52
CA SER A 113 -13.34 -34.04 -0.84
C SER A 113 -12.24 -33.95 0.23
N ALA A 114 -11.01 -33.86 -0.28
CA ALA A 114 -9.77 -33.44 0.36
C ALA A 114 -8.94 -34.53 1.07
N SER A 115 -7.72 -34.72 0.52
CA SER A 115 -6.54 -35.25 1.22
C SER A 115 -6.02 -34.22 2.23
N VAL A 116 -6.89 -33.87 3.18
CA VAL A 116 -6.65 -32.93 4.26
C VAL A 116 -6.85 -33.75 5.53
N GLN A 117 -5.83 -33.79 6.39
CA GLN A 117 -6.01 -34.18 7.80
C GLN A 117 -7.27 -33.45 8.28
N PRO A 118 -8.35 -34.14 8.69
CA PRO A 118 -9.67 -33.53 8.78
C PRO A 118 -9.61 -32.32 9.72
N GLN A 119 -9.50 -31.12 9.12
CA GLN A 119 -9.15 -29.90 9.85
C GLN A 119 -10.19 -29.74 10.93
N LEU A 120 -9.73 -29.81 12.19
CA LEU A 120 -10.62 -29.93 13.32
C LEU A 120 -11.53 -28.70 13.34
N ARG A 121 -12.83 -28.94 13.24
CA ARG A 121 -13.85 -27.89 13.16
C ARG A 121 -14.12 -27.42 14.58
N LEU A 122 -13.82 -26.15 14.83
CA LEU A 122 -13.91 -25.51 16.13
C LEU A 122 -14.75 -24.24 16.01
N THR A 123 -15.32 -23.81 17.12
CA THR A 123 -15.63 -22.41 17.37
C THR A 123 -14.38 -21.68 17.85
N HIS A 124 -14.37 -20.34 17.79
CA HIS A 124 -13.33 -19.52 18.38
C HIS A 124 -13.12 -19.83 19.88
N GLY A 125 -14.21 -20.03 20.65
CA GLY A 125 -14.11 -20.38 22.07
C GLY A 125 -13.40 -21.72 22.32
N GLU A 126 -13.65 -22.73 21.47
CA GLU A 126 -12.95 -24.02 21.54
C GLU A 126 -11.47 -23.90 21.11
N LEU A 127 -11.16 -23.04 20.15
CA LEU A 127 -9.76 -22.73 19.78
C LEU A 127 -9.00 -22.10 20.96
N ILE A 128 -9.58 -21.08 21.62
CA ILE A 128 -8.98 -20.47 22.81
C ILE A 128 -8.86 -21.48 23.95
N ALA A 129 -9.86 -22.34 24.15
CA ALA A 129 -9.80 -23.41 25.15
C ALA A 129 -8.66 -24.42 24.87
N LEU A 130 -8.41 -24.78 23.61
CA LEU A 130 -7.26 -25.61 23.23
C LEU A 130 -5.93 -24.89 23.45
N MET A 131 -5.83 -23.60 23.13
CA MET A 131 -4.63 -22.79 23.40
C MET A 131 -4.34 -22.68 24.91
N ALA A 132 -5.37 -22.65 25.75
CA ALA A 132 -5.27 -22.51 27.20
C ALA A 132 -5.23 -23.84 28.00
N ALA A 133 -5.39 -24.99 27.35
CA ALA A 133 -5.53 -26.29 28.02
C ALA A 133 -4.24 -26.74 28.77
N ASN A 134 -4.42 -27.52 29.83
CA ASN A 134 -3.37 -28.21 30.62
C ASN A 134 -2.22 -27.30 31.12
N ASP A 135 -2.38 -26.68 32.28
CA ASP A 135 -1.30 -25.99 33.03
C ASP A 135 -0.50 -24.93 32.23
N GLY A 136 -1.10 -24.38 31.17
CA GLY A 136 -0.45 -23.42 30.24
C GLY A 136 0.37 -24.06 29.10
N ALA A 137 0.41 -25.39 29.01
CA ALA A 137 1.10 -26.11 27.95
C ALA A 137 0.39 -25.99 26.59
N GLY A 138 -0.95 -25.93 26.58
CA GLY A 138 -1.78 -25.96 25.39
C GLY A 138 -2.02 -27.38 24.84
N ALA A 139 -3.02 -27.50 23.98
CA ALA A 139 -3.47 -28.77 23.36
C ALA A 139 -3.59 -28.71 21.83
N LEU A 140 -3.08 -27.66 21.18
CA LEU A 140 -2.90 -27.67 19.73
C LEU A 140 -1.75 -28.61 19.33
N GLU A 141 -1.80 -29.17 18.14
CA GLU A 141 -0.72 -29.96 17.56
C GLU A 141 0.05 -29.09 16.54
N PRO A 142 1.33 -28.72 16.82
CA PRO A 142 2.10 -27.84 15.95
C PRO A 142 2.16 -28.32 14.50
N GLY A 143 1.85 -27.42 13.57
CA GLY A 143 1.80 -27.69 12.14
C GLY A 143 0.43 -28.10 11.61
N LEU A 144 -0.54 -28.50 12.45
CA LEU A 144 -1.91 -28.76 12.01
C LEU A 144 -2.68 -27.46 11.71
N GLU A 145 -3.65 -27.58 10.81
CA GLU A 145 -4.62 -26.53 10.48
C GLU A 145 -5.98 -26.84 11.14
N TYR A 146 -6.61 -25.80 11.67
CA TYR A 146 -7.88 -25.83 12.39
C TYR A 146 -8.88 -24.90 11.70
N ARG A 147 -10.16 -25.30 11.63
CA ARG A 147 -11.22 -24.51 11.01
C ARG A 147 -12.06 -23.79 12.08
N VAL A 148 -11.89 -22.49 12.18
CA VAL A 148 -12.72 -21.61 13.03
C VAL A 148 -14.02 -21.32 12.28
N THR A 149 -15.10 -21.99 12.70
CA THR A 149 -16.37 -22.08 11.95
C THR A 149 -17.39 -20.99 12.28
N ASN A 150 -17.14 -20.17 13.30
CA ASN A 150 -18.05 -19.12 13.76
C ASN A 150 -17.41 -17.71 13.75
N TYR A 151 -16.29 -17.52 13.04
CA TYR A 151 -15.71 -16.19 12.90
C TYR A 151 -16.70 -15.25 12.18
N ARG A 152 -16.79 -14.02 12.69
CA ARG A 152 -17.58 -12.92 12.14
C ARG A 152 -16.83 -11.63 12.40
N THR A 153 -16.70 -10.82 11.37
CA THR A 153 -16.23 -9.45 11.49
C THR A 153 -17.23 -8.67 12.34
N MET A 154 -16.76 -8.14 13.48
CA MET A 154 -17.57 -7.40 14.44
C MET A 154 -16.83 -6.14 14.89
N ASN A 155 -17.40 -4.99 14.59
CA ASN A 155 -16.92 -3.67 15.03
C ASN A 155 -18.09 -2.79 15.49
N ASN A 156 -17.86 -1.94 16.49
CA ASN A 156 -18.81 -0.91 16.85
C ASN A 156 -18.87 0.16 15.76
N TYR A 157 -20.02 0.81 15.65
CA TYR A 157 -20.08 2.09 14.94
C TYR A 157 -19.32 3.15 15.74
N ARG A 158 -18.51 3.96 15.06
CA ARG A 158 -17.86 5.15 15.64
C ARG A 158 -18.46 6.42 15.06
N ASN A 159 -18.29 7.52 15.77
CA ASN A 159 -18.39 8.88 15.28
C ASN A 159 -17.19 9.66 15.81
N GLY A 160 -16.16 9.81 14.98
CA GLY A 160 -14.84 10.24 15.42
C GLY A 160 -14.31 9.33 16.53
N ASN A 161 -14.03 9.91 17.71
CA ASN A 161 -13.58 9.16 18.88
C ASN A 161 -14.71 8.55 19.71
N THR A 162 -15.98 8.93 19.47
CA THR A 162 -17.14 8.43 20.22
C THR A 162 -17.58 7.09 19.66
N VAL A 163 -17.74 6.08 20.51
CA VAL A 163 -18.38 4.81 20.13
C VAL A 163 -19.91 4.99 20.20
N LEU A 164 -20.59 4.69 19.10
CA LEU A 164 -22.05 4.77 18.99
C LEU A 164 -22.71 3.46 19.45
N PRO A 165 -23.95 3.51 19.94
CA PRO A 165 -24.71 2.31 20.27
C PRO A 165 -25.00 1.48 19.01
N GLY A 166 -24.57 0.22 19.04
CA GLY A 166 -24.76 -0.74 17.96
C GLY A 166 -23.44 -1.38 17.51
N VAL A 167 -23.51 -2.67 17.21
CA VAL A 167 -22.38 -3.45 16.70
C VAL A 167 -22.74 -3.94 15.31
N ASN A 168 -21.88 -3.62 14.35
CA ASN A 168 -21.91 -4.18 13.01
C ASN A 168 -21.52 -5.65 13.11
N THR A 169 -22.19 -6.54 12.39
CA THR A 169 -21.85 -7.96 12.42
C THR A 169 -22.00 -8.53 11.02
N ALA A 170 -20.89 -9.04 10.48
CA ALA A 170 -20.86 -9.74 9.21
C ALA A 170 -21.63 -11.08 9.25
N GLU A 171 -21.87 -11.64 8.06
CA GLU A 171 -22.14 -13.07 7.93
C GLU A 171 -20.96 -13.91 8.46
N THR A 172 -21.23 -15.18 8.79
CA THR A 172 -20.17 -16.09 9.24
C THR A 172 -19.20 -16.41 8.12
N GLU A 173 -17.91 -16.27 8.42
CA GLU A 173 -16.79 -16.65 7.56
C GLU A 173 -16.00 -17.77 8.24
N VAL A 174 -15.55 -18.78 7.48
CA VAL A 174 -14.69 -19.85 8.02
C VAL A 174 -13.24 -19.48 7.81
N LEU A 175 -12.50 -19.33 8.90
CA LEU A 175 -11.05 -19.12 8.89
C LEU A 175 -10.32 -20.45 9.12
N ILE A 176 -9.23 -20.65 8.38
CA ILE A 176 -8.27 -21.74 8.59
C ILE A 176 -7.05 -21.13 9.27
N VAL A 177 -6.80 -21.56 10.50
CA VAL A 177 -5.66 -21.12 11.32
C VAL A 177 -4.67 -22.28 11.46
N LYS A 178 -3.37 -21.99 11.48
CA LYS A 178 -2.33 -23.02 11.64
C LYS A 178 -1.73 -22.93 13.04
N ALA A 179 -1.63 -24.04 13.77
CA ALA A 179 -0.92 -24.08 15.05
C ALA A 179 0.60 -23.97 14.83
N ILE A 180 1.27 -23.12 15.61
CA ILE A 180 2.72 -22.92 15.57
C ILE A 180 3.38 -23.57 16.79
N THR A 181 2.75 -23.42 17.95
CA THR A 181 3.05 -24.17 19.19
C THR A 181 1.75 -24.80 19.71
N PRO A 182 1.78 -25.62 20.78
CA PRO A 182 0.54 -26.16 21.35
C PRO A 182 -0.39 -25.08 21.96
N ASN A 183 0.13 -23.87 22.20
CA ASN A 183 -0.59 -22.74 22.78
C ASN A 183 -0.64 -21.47 21.88
N SER A 184 -0.19 -21.54 20.62
CA SER A 184 -0.26 -20.42 19.67
C SER A 184 -0.59 -20.84 18.25
N ILE A 185 -1.22 -19.91 17.53
CA ILE A 185 -1.51 -20.00 16.10
C ILE A 185 -0.68 -19.00 15.30
N SER A 186 -0.63 -19.19 13.99
CA SER A 186 -0.10 -18.21 13.05
C SER A 186 -1.07 -17.04 12.91
N GLU A 187 -0.54 -15.82 12.85
CA GLU A 187 -1.32 -14.61 12.53
C GLU A 187 -1.79 -14.65 11.06
N ASP A 188 -1.01 -15.25 10.15
CA ASP A 188 -1.40 -15.43 8.75
C ASP A 188 -2.42 -16.58 8.60
N VAL A 189 -3.66 -16.21 8.28
CA VAL A 189 -4.79 -17.13 8.20
C VAL A 189 -5.41 -17.15 6.80
N LYS A 190 -6.16 -18.20 6.47
CA LYS A 190 -6.85 -18.33 5.18
C LYS A 190 -8.36 -18.25 5.37
N SER A 191 -9.07 -17.72 4.38
CA SER A 191 -10.53 -17.76 4.31
C SER A 191 -11.00 -18.84 3.35
N GLU A 192 -12.03 -19.61 3.72
CA GLU A 192 -12.70 -20.51 2.77
C GLU A 192 -13.56 -19.75 1.75
N GLN A 193 -14.09 -18.59 2.12
CA GLN A 193 -14.93 -17.75 1.24
C GLN A 193 -14.08 -16.86 0.32
N PHE A 194 -12.92 -16.42 0.79
CA PHE A 194 -12.00 -15.54 0.08
C PHE A 194 -10.56 -16.11 0.05
N PRO A 195 -10.33 -17.27 -0.59
CA PRO A 195 -9.05 -18.00 -0.53
C PRO A 195 -7.86 -17.32 -1.24
N GLY A 196 -8.08 -16.17 -1.86
CA GLY A 196 -7.04 -15.31 -2.47
C GLY A 196 -6.85 -13.97 -1.75
N ASP A 197 -7.37 -13.84 -0.53
CA ASP A 197 -7.09 -12.70 0.33
C ASP A 197 -5.93 -13.05 1.30
N ILE A 198 -4.97 -12.14 1.49
CA ILE A 198 -4.02 -12.19 2.61
C ILE A 198 -4.75 -11.66 3.84
N ILE A 199 -4.67 -12.37 4.96
CA ILE A 199 -5.39 -12.04 6.19
C ILE A 199 -4.42 -12.17 7.36
N PHE A 200 -4.34 -11.13 8.20
CA PHE A 200 -3.71 -11.21 9.52
C PHE A 200 -4.79 -11.11 10.60
N TYR A 201 -4.75 -12.04 11.56
CA TYR A 201 -5.80 -12.28 12.53
C TYR A 201 -5.22 -12.43 13.94
N ASP A 202 -5.76 -11.66 14.88
CA ASP A 202 -5.50 -11.75 16.30
C ASP A 202 -6.65 -12.52 16.98
N SER A 203 -6.34 -13.70 17.53
CA SER A 203 -7.29 -14.50 18.31
C SER A 203 -7.53 -13.97 19.74
N GLY A 204 -6.63 -13.13 20.27
CA GLY A 204 -6.73 -12.56 21.61
C GLY A 204 -7.62 -11.32 21.70
N ASP A 205 -7.82 -10.60 20.60
CA ASP A 205 -8.70 -9.44 20.51
C ASP A 205 -10.18 -9.85 20.44
N VAL A 206 -10.70 -10.24 21.59
CA VAL A 206 -12.05 -10.81 21.78
C VAL A 206 -13.12 -9.78 22.16
N LEU A 207 -12.82 -8.48 22.11
CA LEU A 207 -13.76 -7.40 22.45
C LEU A 207 -13.82 -6.37 21.33
N CYS A 208 -15.03 -5.92 20.96
CA CYS A 208 -15.20 -4.78 20.08
C CYS A 208 -14.71 -3.48 20.74
N GLU A 209 -14.74 -2.39 19.97
CA GLU A 209 -14.17 -1.09 20.34
C GLU A 209 -14.86 -0.40 21.53
N ASP A 210 -16.03 -0.87 21.95
CA ASP A 210 -16.71 -0.50 23.19
C ASP A 210 -16.10 -1.13 24.47
N GLY A 211 -15.19 -2.10 24.32
CA GLY A 211 -14.54 -2.81 25.42
C GLY A 211 -15.47 -3.74 26.21
N VAL A 212 -16.68 -4.04 25.70
CA VAL A 212 -17.69 -4.86 26.39
C VAL A 212 -18.38 -5.90 25.51
N THR A 213 -18.53 -5.66 24.20
CA THR A 213 -19.15 -6.63 23.29
C THR A 213 -18.13 -7.66 22.84
N ALA A 214 -18.39 -8.94 23.11
CA ALA A 214 -17.51 -10.02 22.71
C ALA A 214 -17.53 -10.27 21.19
N ARG A 215 -16.34 -10.51 20.61
CA ARG A 215 -16.13 -10.91 19.21
C ARG A 215 -15.21 -12.15 19.10
N PRO A 216 -15.31 -12.97 18.04
CA PRO A 216 -14.49 -14.16 17.86
C PRO A 216 -13.09 -13.82 17.30
N GLY A 217 -12.33 -12.96 17.99
CA GLY A 217 -11.06 -12.42 17.51
C GLY A 217 -11.23 -11.26 16.52
N TYR A 218 -10.13 -10.71 16.04
CA TYR A 218 -10.09 -9.54 15.16
C TYR A 218 -9.16 -9.73 13.96
N ILE A 219 -9.59 -9.32 12.77
CA ILE A 219 -8.70 -9.23 11.59
C ILE A 219 -8.22 -7.79 11.48
N TYR A 220 -6.95 -7.56 11.82
CA TYR A 220 -6.30 -6.23 11.81
C TYR A 220 -5.65 -5.89 10.46
N PHE A 221 -5.61 -6.83 9.51
CA PHE A 221 -5.29 -6.53 8.12
C PHE A 221 -5.91 -7.55 7.18
N ARG A 222 -6.46 -7.06 6.07
CA ARG A 222 -6.87 -7.90 4.94
C ARG A 222 -6.44 -7.27 3.62
N MET A 223 -6.04 -8.08 2.65
CA MET A 223 -5.74 -7.68 1.27
C MET A 223 -6.34 -8.66 0.27
N ASN A 224 -7.26 -8.21 -0.58
CA ASN A 224 -7.71 -8.96 -1.74
C ASN A 224 -6.66 -8.88 -2.85
N GLN A 225 -5.87 -9.94 -3.05
CA GLN A 225 -4.79 -9.94 -4.05
C GLN A 225 -5.30 -9.78 -5.49
N LYS A 226 -6.49 -10.32 -5.81
CA LYS A 226 -7.08 -10.27 -7.16
C LYS A 226 -7.51 -8.86 -7.56
N LYS A 227 -7.98 -8.06 -6.60
CA LYS A 227 -8.40 -6.65 -6.79
C LYS A 227 -7.29 -5.65 -6.45
N ASN A 228 -6.23 -6.07 -5.77
CA ASN A 228 -5.17 -5.21 -5.24
C ASN A 228 -5.73 -4.13 -4.29
N VAL A 229 -6.58 -4.54 -3.35
CA VAL A 229 -7.23 -3.67 -2.36
C VAL A 229 -6.95 -4.22 -0.97
N SER A 230 -6.51 -3.36 -0.04
CA SER A 230 -6.24 -3.71 1.36
C SER A 230 -6.77 -2.65 2.34
N ALA A 231 -6.89 -3.04 3.60
CA ALA A 231 -7.16 -2.17 4.75
C ALA A 231 -6.52 -2.75 6.04
N PHE A 232 -6.33 -1.88 7.05
CA PHE A 232 -5.88 -2.25 8.40
C PHE A 232 -7.03 -2.69 9.32
N GLU A 233 -8.02 -3.34 8.71
CA GLU A 233 -9.23 -3.90 9.29
C GLU A 233 -9.83 -4.84 8.24
N ASP A 234 -10.77 -5.69 8.65
CA ASP A 234 -11.54 -6.48 7.70
C ASP A 234 -12.69 -5.66 7.08
N PHE A 235 -12.71 -5.65 5.75
CA PHE A 235 -13.70 -4.96 4.92
C PHE A 235 -14.72 -5.92 4.26
N ARG A 236 -14.73 -7.21 4.62
CA ARG A 236 -15.69 -8.20 4.13
C ARG A 236 -16.87 -8.34 5.09
N GLY A 237 -18.06 -8.53 4.54
CA GLY A 237 -19.29 -8.83 5.30
C GLY A 237 -19.87 -7.67 6.11
N VAL A 238 -19.03 -6.82 6.72
CA VAL A 238 -19.43 -5.58 7.38
C VAL A 238 -19.65 -4.45 6.36
N ARG A 239 -20.68 -3.64 6.60
CA ARG A 239 -20.85 -2.36 5.90
C ARG A 239 -20.17 -1.28 6.72
N ASN A 240 -19.05 -0.76 6.26
CA ASN A 240 -18.44 0.40 6.89
C ASN A 240 -19.32 1.63 6.69
N TYR A 241 -19.78 2.18 7.81
CA TYR A 241 -20.37 3.52 7.94
C TYR A 241 -19.26 4.57 7.70
N ARG A 242 -19.56 5.69 7.01
CA ARG A 242 -18.60 6.70 6.49
C ARG A 242 -19.35 8.00 6.16
N TYR A 243 -19.09 9.14 6.83
CA TYR A 243 -20.05 10.22 7.20
C TYR A 243 -20.86 10.98 6.10
N GLU A 244 -22.07 11.49 6.45
CA GLU A 244 -23.09 12.11 5.54
C GLU A 244 -22.81 13.59 5.48
N ILE A 245 -22.81 14.11 4.27
CA ILE A 245 -22.24 15.41 4.02
C ILE A 245 -23.30 16.47 4.26
N SER A 246 -23.45 16.70 5.55
CA SER A 246 -24.05 17.83 6.21
C SER A 246 -23.88 19.17 5.50
N GLY A 247 -24.97 19.95 5.45
CA GLY A 247 -24.88 21.39 5.19
C GLY A 247 -24.40 21.76 3.80
N VAL A 248 -24.32 20.80 2.88
CA VAL A 248 -24.18 21.06 1.44
C VAL A 248 -25.51 21.68 0.98
N PRO A 249 -25.53 22.95 0.53
CA PRO A 249 -26.76 23.56 0.04
C PRO A 249 -27.23 22.83 -1.22
N GLU A 250 -28.54 22.76 -1.43
CA GLU A 250 -29.06 22.42 -2.76
C GLU A 250 -28.55 23.45 -3.78
N TYR A 251 -28.23 23.00 -4.99
CA TYR A 251 -27.90 23.89 -6.09
C TYR A 251 -29.10 24.79 -6.43
N SER A 252 -28.88 26.10 -6.45
CA SER A 252 -29.81 27.04 -7.09
C SER A 252 -29.24 27.53 -8.42
N ASP A 253 -30.10 27.61 -9.43
CA ASP A 253 -29.78 28.26 -10.70
C ASP A 253 -29.63 29.80 -10.58
N SER A 254 -30.03 30.38 -9.44
CA SER A 254 -30.07 31.83 -9.20
C SER A 254 -28.82 32.43 -8.53
N GLU A 255 -27.82 31.62 -8.17
CA GLU A 255 -26.62 32.06 -7.45
C GLU A 255 -25.33 31.90 -8.28
N ILE A 256 -24.30 32.67 -7.93
CA ILE A 256 -22.92 32.41 -8.34
C ILE A 256 -22.30 31.51 -7.27
N VAL A 257 -21.84 30.32 -7.64
CA VAL A 257 -21.21 29.39 -6.70
C VAL A 257 -19.69 29.55 -6.75
N SER A 258 -19.08 29.99 -5.64
CA SER A 258 -17.63 30.17 -5.55
C SER A 258 -16.86 28.87 -5.76
N TYR A 259 -15.66 28.97 -6.33
CA TYR A 259 -14.70 27.87 -6.48
C TYR A 259 -14.58 27.03 -5.19
N GLU A 260 -14.41 25.71 -5.35
CA GLU A 260 -14.33 24.68 -4.29
C GLU A 260 -15.62 24.46 -3.47
N SER A 261 -16.67 25.28 -3.64
CA SER A 261 -17.94 25.09 -2.94
C SER A 261 -18.66 23.81 -3.37
N LEU A 262 -19.38 23.20 -2.42
CA LEU A 262 -20.20 22.02 -2.65
C LEU A 262 -21.66 22.40 -2.92
N ARG A 263 -22.34 21.65 -3.78
CA ARG A 263 -23.81 21.69 -3.95
C ARG A 263 -24.41 20.31 -4.14
N LEU A 264 -25.63 20.13 -3.63
CA LEU A 264 -26.45 18.93 -3.81
C LEU A 264 -27.38 19.14 -5.00
N TRP A 265 -27.39 18.20 -5.94
CA TRP A 265 -28.25 18.24 -7.13
C TRP A 265 -28.59 16.82 -7.59
N ASN A 266 -29.89 16.54 -7.82
CA ASN A 266 -30.39 15.25 -8.30
C ASN A 266 -29.84 14.02 -7.53
N GLY A 267 -29.65 14.16 -6.20
CA GLY A 267 -29.11 13.09 -5.35
C GLY A 267 -27.59 12.88 -5.47
N PHE A 268 -26.85 13.81 -6.07
CA PHE A 268 -25.39 13.80 -6.10
C PHE A 268 -24.82 15.10 -5.52
N ILE A 269 -23.68 14.99 -4.83
CA ILE A 269 -22.91 16.16 -4.43
C ILE A 269 -21.91 16.47 -5.53
N TYR A 270 -21.87 17.74 -5.93
CA TYR A 270 -20.93 18.29 -6.89
C TYR A 270 -20.04 19.32 -6.22
N LYS A 271 -18.80 19.42 -6.70
CA LYS A 271 -17.81 20.41 -6.30
C LYS A 271 -17.56 21.39 -7.44
N ALA A 272 -17.60 22.69 -7.15
CA ALA A 272 -17.27 23.74 -8.10
C ALA A 272 -15.77 23.73 -8.44
N SER A 273 -15.40 23.39 -9.69
CA SER A 273 -14.01 23.34 -10.17
C SER A 273 -13.45 24.70 -10.60
N ARG A 274 -14.31 25.73 -10.61
CA ARG A 274 -14.02 27.17 -10.73
C ARG A 274 -15.23 27.94 -10.19
N GLU A 275 -15.24 29.26 -10.26
CA GLU A 275 -16.46 30.03 -10.02
C GLU A 275 -17.53 29.67 -11.06
N VAL A 276 -18.72 29.31 -10.58
CA VAL A 276 -19.84 28.84 -11.39
C VAL A 276 -20.85 29.97 -11.58
N PRO A 277 -21.16 30.38 -12.82
CA PRO A 277 -22.14 31.43 -13.06
C PRO A 277 -23.58 30.95 -12.83
N VAL A 278 -24.48 31.93 -12.66
CA VAL A 278 -25.94 31.74 -12.64
C VAL A 278 -26.40 30.89 -13.83
N GLY A 279 -27.20 29.85 -13.57
CA GLY A 279 -27.75 28.94 -14.58
C GLY A 279 -26.83 27.81 -15.08
N ALA A 280 -25.59 27.69 -14.59
CA ALA A 280 -24.70 26.58 -14.97
C ALA A 280 -24.97 25.31 -14.14
N PHE A 281 -25.71 24.35 -14.73
CA PHE A 281 -26.25 23.19 -14.01
C PHE A 281 -25.22 22.06 -13.75
N PRO A 282 -25.23 21.40 -12.56
CA PRO A 282 -24.21 20.40 -12.19
C PRO A 282 -24.09 19.14 -13.06
N ASP A 283 -25.19 18.67 -13.64
CA ASP A 283 -25.23 17.49 -14.52
C ASP A 283 -24.99 17.79 -16.01
N PHE A 284 -25.07 19.06 -16.42
CA PHE A 284 -24.90 19.46 -17.83
C PHE A 284 -23.58 20.18 -18.12
N GLU A 285 -22.91 20.74 -17.11
CA GLU A 285 -21.73 21.60 -17.31
C GLU A 285 -20.46 21.11 -16.58
N PRO A 286 -19.77 20.07 -17.08
CA PRO A 286 -18.56 19.50 -16.46
C PRO A 286 -17.35 20.45 -16.45
N ASN A 287 -17.44 21.60 -17.14
CA ASN A 287 -16.41 22.66 -17.07
C ASN A 287 -16.40 23.39 -15.73
N TYR A 288 -17.56 23.45 -15.06
CA TYR A 288 -17.77 24.13 -13.77
C TYR A 288 -17.91 23.14 -12.61
N TRP A 289 -18.36 21.92 -12.88
CA TRP A 289 -18.73 20.96 -11.86
C TRP A 289 -17.99 19.63 -11.97
N VAL A 290 -17.53 19.13 -10.82
CA VAL A 290 -17.04 17.76 -10.66
C VAL A 290 -18.05 17.01 -9.79
N LYS A 291 -18.67 15.96 -10.33
CA LYS A 291 -19.49 15.03 -9.53
C LYS A 291 -18.58 14.36 -8.51
N TRP A 292 -18.89 14.51 -7.23
CA TRP A 292 -18.03 14.11 -6.12
C TRP A 292 -18.58 12.89 -5.35
N CYS A 293 -19.88 12.87 -5.06
CA CYS A 293 -20.51 11.77 -4.31
C CYS A 293 -21.95 11.49 -4.81
N ASP A 294 -22.41 10.26 -4.64
CA ASP A 294 -23.82 9.85 -4.82
C ASP A 294 -24.45 9.67 -3.43
N VAL A 295 -25.55 10.37 -3.19
CA VAL A 295 -26.34 10.35 -1.95
C VAL A 295 -27.80 9.98 -2.19
N SER A 296 -28.13 9.43 -3.37
CA SER A 296 -29.51 9.10 -3.79
C SER A 296 -30.12 7.86 -3.10
N GLY A 297 -29.36 7.17 -2.23
CA GLY A 297 -29.78 5.95 -1.54
C GLY A 297 -30.32 6.17 -0.13
N THR A 298 -31.48 5.57 0.18
CA THR A 298 -32.10 5.62 1.52
C THR A 298 -31.32 4.81 2.57
N PHE A 299 -30.65 5.48 3.50
CA PHE A 299 -30.09 4.91 4.73
C PHE A 299 -30.31 5.86 5.94
N THR A 300 -30.33 5.33 7.16
CA THR A 300 -30.84 6.03 8.36
C THR A 300 -29.75 6.47 9.37
N ASN A 301 -29.45 7.78 9.36
CA ASN A 301 -29.21 8.80 10.42
C ASN A 301 -28.41 8.51 11.73
N PHE A 302 -27.61 9.52 12.20
CA PHE A 302 -27.32 9.95 13.61
C PHE A 302 -25.99 10.75 13.82
N PHE A 303 -25.89 12.10 13.65
CA PHE A 303 -24.65 12.87 14.01
C PHE A 303 -24.89 13.98 15.05
N ASP A 304 -23.87 14.31 15.86
CA ASP A 304 -23.86 15.33 16.93
C ASP A 304 -23.06 16.62 16.60
N SER A 305 -23.57 17.75 17.10
CA SER A 305 -23.45 19.10 16.53
C SER A 305 -22.17 19.90 16.83
N ASN A 306 -21.17 19.27 17.43
CA ASN A 306 -20.11 19.99 18.14
C ASN A 306 -18.77 20.17 17.37
N ILE A 307 -18.67 19.73 16.12
CA ILE A 307 -17.38 19.73 15.37
C ILE A 307 -17.07 21.07 14.65
N LEU A 308 -18.03 21.97 14.47
CA LEU A 308 -17.85 23.23 13.71
C LEU A 308 -17.57 24.47 14.58
N LYS A 309 -16.36 24.59 15.14
CA LYS A 309 -15.82 25.88 15.66
C LYS A 309 -14.33 26.07 15.36
N GLY A 310 -14.05 26.61 14.17
CA GLY A 310 -12.69 26.95 13.68
C GLY A 310 -12.60 28.20 12.79
N THR A 311 -13.58 29.11 12.86
CA THR A 311 -13.57 30.47 12.24
C THR A 311 -13.26 30.59 10.74
N ALA A 312 -14.28 30.33 9.92
CA ALA A 312 -14.86 31.36 9.06
C ALA A 312 -16.39 31.37 9.28
N VAL A 313 -17.03 32.53 9.17
CA VAL A 313 -18.42 32.71 9.64
C VAL A 313 -19.45 32.35 8.57
N CYS A 314 -20.10 31.18 8.70
CA CYS A 314 -21.56 30.98 8.53
C CYS A 314 -21.96 29.55 8.98
N PRO A 315 -23.24 29.28 9.29
CA PRO A 315 -23.53 28.45 10.45
C PRO A 315 -24.04 27.02 10.17
N THR A 316 -23.86 26.16 11.19
CA THR A 316 -24.74 25.04 11.56
C THR A 316 -25.19 24.07 10.46
N ALA A 317 -24.48 22.95 10.35
CA ALA A 317 -25.09 21.67 9.98
C ALA A 317 -24.27 20.49 10.55
N THR A 318 -24.87 19.30 10.69
CA THR A 318 -24.29 18.14 11.39
C THR A 318 -24.84 16.77 10.88
N PHE A 319 -24.09 15.86 10.23
CA PHE A 319 -24.69 14.61 9.63
C PHE A 319 -23.80 13.32 9.42
N ILE A 320 -24.45 12.11 9.39
CA ILE A 320 -23.91 10.70 9.41
C ILE A 320 -24.32 9.79 8.19
N ASN A 321 -23.33 9.24 7.48
CA ASN A 321 -23.15 8.03 6.62
C ASN A 321 -23.80 7.69 5.22
N PRO A 322 -23.08 7.87 4.07
CA PRO A 322 -23.26 7.22 2.74
C PRO A 322 -22.00 6.40 2.28
N GLN A 323 -21.46 6.55 1.03
CA GLN A 323 -20.43 5.64 0.41
C GLN A 323 -19.25 6.35 -0.39
N PRO A 324 -18.38 5.70 -1.22
CA PRO A 324 -16.93 5.61 -0.99
C PRO A 324 -15.98 6.43 -1.90
N PHE A 325 -14.93 7.00 -1.30
CA PHE A 325 -13.69 7.44 -1.97
C PHE A 325 -12.53 7.49 -0.95
N TYR A 326 -11.28 7.37 -1.42
CA TYR A 326 -10.09 7.45 -0.56
C TYR A 326 -9.71 8.91 -0.32
N LEU A 327 -10.18 9.49 0.78
CA LEU A 327 -9.69 10.76 1.31
C LEU A 327 -9.09 10.52 2.69
N PHE A 328 -7.76 10.62 2.81
CA PHE A 328 -7.09 10.71 4.10
C PHE A 328 -7.02 12.19 4.48
N SER A 329 -7.99 12.65 5.27
CA SER A 329 -7.91 13.94 5.96
C SER A 329 -7.68 13.67 7.45
N LEU A 330 -6.61 14.25 7.99
CA LEU A 330 -6.44 14.39 9.43
C LEU A 330 -6.58 15.87 9.77
N GLU A 331 -7.70 16.23 10.40
CA GLU A 331 -7.79 17.46 11.18
C GLU A 331 -7.95 17.10 12.65
N ASN A 332 -6.92 17.43 13.44
CA ASN A 332 -7.10 18.19 14.67
C ASN A 332 -5.77 18.74 15.16
N GLY A 333 -5.77 20.02 15.57
CA GLY A 333 -4.62 20.72 16.14
C GLY A 333 -4.37 20.41 17.62
N GLU A 334 -4.64 19.17 18.06
CA GLU A 334 -4.31 18.70 19.41
C GLU A 334 -3.22 17.62 19.35
N GLN A 335 -2.32 17.64 20.35
CA GLN A 335 -1.00 16.98 20.34
C GLN A 335 -1.07 15.44 20.50
N GLY A 336 -1.74 14.72 19.60
CA GLY A 336 -1.99 13.27 19.75
C GLY A 336 -1.85 12.39 18.51
N CYS A 337 -2.00 12.91 17.29
CA CYS A 337 -1.81 12.14 16.06
C CYS A 337 -0.42 12.40 15.48
N GLU A 338 0.56 11.60 15.91
CA GLU A 338 1.98 11.96 15.76
C GLU A 338 2.58 11.65 14.37
N PHE A 339 2.07 10.64 13.63
CA PHE A 339 2.58 10.25 12.31
C PHE A 339 1.51 9.70 11.35
N VAL A 340 1.57 10.10 10.07
CA VAL A 340 0.99 9.34 8.96
C VAL A 340 2.11 8.55 8.29
N ARG A 341 1.95 7.22 8.19
CA ARG A 341 2.94 6.34 7.55
C ARG A 341 2.29 5.40 6.53
N ASN A 342 3.05 5.01 5.52
CA ASN A 342 2.76 3.88 4.62
C ASN A 342 1.53 4.08 3.70
N VAL A 343 1.32 5.30 3.20
CA VAL A 343 0.24 5.60 2.22
C VAL A 343 0.64 5.04 0.85
N ASN A 344 -0.13 4.12 0.27
CA ASN A 344 0.18 3.50 -1.03
C ASN A 344 -0.97 3.71 -2.02
N ILE A 345 -0.70 4.44 -3.10
CA ILE A 345 -1.68 4.82 -4.13
C ILE A 345 -1.29 4.15 -5.45
N GLN A 346 -2.02 3.10 -5.83
CA GLN A 346 -1.71 2.33 -7.04
C GLN A 346 -2.68 2.58 -8.17
N ARG A 347 -2.16 2.40 -9.38
CA ARG A 347 -2.84 2.65 -10.64
C ARG A 347 -4.05 1.72 -10.84
N SER A 348 -5.19 2.27 -11.24
CA SER A 348 -6.25 1.47 -11.88
C SER A 348 -5.70 0.79 -13.13
N LYS A 349 -6.01 -0.49 -13.34
CA LYS A 349 -5.40 -1.37 -14.36
C LYS A 349 -5.50 -0.89 -15.82
N THR A 350 -6.25 0.18 -16.08
CA THR A 350 -6.49 0.80 -17.39
C THR A 350 -6.48 2.35 -17.38
N GLY A 351 -6.13 3.01 -16.26
CA GLY A 351 -6.29 4.47 -16.10
C GLY A 351 -4.98 5.24 -15.90
N VAL A 352 -5.02 6.56 -16.10
CA VAL A 352 -4.03 7.52 -15.58
C VAL A 352 -4.47 7.92 -14.18
N ASN A 353 -3.54 8.06 -13.23
CA ASN A 353 -3.85 8.56 -11.89
C ASN A 353 -3.91 10.11 -11.93
N SER A 354 -5.00 10.65 -12.45
CA SER A 354 -5.22 12.10 -12.59
C SER A 354 -5.99 12.70 -11.41
N ASN A 355 -5.60 13.92 -11.00
CA ASN A 355 -6.37 14.82 -10.13
C ASN A 355 -6.58 14.35 -8.67
N ASN A 356 -5.68 13.57 -8.07
CA ASN A 356 -5.80 13.24 -6.64
C ASN A 356 -5.27 14.39 -5.78
N VAL A 357 -6.06 14.82 -4.79
CA VAL A 357 -5.67 15.88 -3.84
C VAL A 357 -5.35 15.24 -2.49
N PHE A 358 -4.09 15.28 -2.08
CA PHE A 358 -3.61 14.84 -0.77
C PHE A 358 -3.44 16.05 0.14
N ILE A 359 -4.44 16.25 1.01
CA ILE A 359 -4.42 17.30 2.04
C ILE A 359 -3.78 16.71 3.30
N VAL A 360 -2.51 17.03 3.54
CA VAL A 360 -1.88 16.85 4.86
C VAL A 360 -1.83 18.21 5.55
N ASN A 361 -2.56 18.32 6.65
CA ASN A 361 -2.49 19.38 7.65
C ASN A 361 -2.03 18.66 8.94
N SER A 362 -1.18 19.19 9.83
CA SER A 362 -0.92 20.59 10.13
C SER A 362 0.55 20.91 10.47
N ALA A 363 0.82 22.13 10.96
CA ALA A 363 2.16 22.67 11.10
C ALA A 363 3.07 21.87 12.06
N GLY A 364 3.99 21.08 11.49
CA GLY A 364 5.06 20.38 12.21
C GLY A 364 5.04 18.86 12.08
N GLN A 365 3.97 18.28 11.52
CA GLN A 365 3.86 16.82 11.31
C GLN A 365 4.65 16.38 10.06
N ILE A 366 5.26 15.20 10.13
CA ILE A 366 5.96 14.54 9.02
C ILE A 366 5.09 13.37 8.53
N THR A 367 4.83 13.32 7.22
CA THR A 367 4.27 12.11 6.59
C THR A 367 5.40 11.28 6.01
N GLU A 368 5.52 10.02 6.43
CA GLU A 368 6.62 9.12 6.03
C GLU A 368 6.13 7.98 5.14
N ASN A 369 6.99 7.50 4.24
CA ASN A 369 6.78 6.28 3.43
C ASN A 369 5.53 6.35 2.53
N ILE A 370 5.34 7.45 1.78
CA ILE A 370 4.30 7.53 0.75
C ILE A 370 4.79 6.78 -0.50
N SER A 371 3.97 5.93 -1.12
CA SER A 371 4.23 5.40 -2.46
C SER A 371 3.11 5.75 -3.42
N ILE A 372 3.48 6.27 -4.60
CA ILE A 372 2.53 6.64 -5.66
C ILE A 372 2.95 5.94 -6.96
N GLY A 373 2.02 5.19 -7.54
CA GLY A 373 2.25 4.36 -8.72
C GLY A 373 2.43 5.13 -10.03
N HIS A 374 2.73 4.37 -11.09
CA HIS A 374 2.98 4.86 -12.46
C HIS A 374 1.89 5.77 -13.02
N ASP A 375 2.29 6.65 -13.93
CA ASP A 375 1.43 7.50 -14.77
C ASP A 375 0.48 8.39 -13.93
N SER A 376 1.08 9.17 -13.03
CA SER A 376 0.37 10.04 -12.08
C SER A 376 0.47 11.52 -12.49
N THR A 377 -0.68 12.17 -12.68
CA THR A 377 -0.78 13.55 -13.19
C THR A 377 -1.72 14.44 -12.38
N ASN A 378 -1.45 15.75 -12.36
CA ASN A 378 -2.30 16.75 -11.67
C ASN A 378 -2.55 16.46 -10.17
N ASN A 379 -1.65 15.76 -9.50
CA ASN A 379 -1.79 15.46 -8.08
C ASN A 379 -1.31 16.66 -7.25
N THR A 380 -2.00 16.96 -6.16
CA THR A 380 -1.56 17.97 -5.18
C THR A 380 -1.11 17.25 -3.92
N LEU A 381 0.12 17.50 -3.49
CA LEU A 381 0.71 16.96 -2.25
C LEU A 381 1.09 18.13 -1.36
N LEU A 382 0.44 18.24 -0.20
CA LEU A 382 0.68 19.34 0.74
C LEU A 382 1.69 18.95 1.83
N LYS A 383 2.71 19.80 2.01
CA LYS A 383 3.65 19.99 3.15
C LYS A 383 4.14 18.78 3.98
N GLY A 384 5.46 18.72 4.22
CA GLY A 384 6.05 17.86 5.25
C GLY A 384 6.20 16.38 4.87
N VAL A 385 6.47 16.10 3.59
CA VAL A 385 6.62 14.73 3.08
C VAL A 385 8.07 14.24 3.18
N ARG A 386 8.25 13.05 3.74
CA ARG A 386 9.52 12.32 3.84
C ARG A 386 9.38 10.91 3.28
N HIS A 387 10.44 10.38 2.67
CA HIS A 387 10.43 9.05 2.03
C HIS A 387 9.24 8.83 1.06
N LEU A 388 8.95 9.80 0.20
CA LEU A 388 8.09 9.60 -0.96
C LEU A 388 8.83 8.73 -1.98
N TYR A 389 8.19 7.64 -2.38
CA TYR A 389 8.59 6.72 -3.44
C TYR A 389 7.59 6.83 -4.59
N THR A 390 7.86 7.73 -5.53
CA THR A 390 7.10 7.75 -6.79
C THR A 390 7.56 6.60 -7.70
N GLN A 391 6.69 6.16 -8.61
CA GLN A 391 7.02 5.30 -9.74
C GLN A 391 6.92 6.11 -11.05
N ALA A 392 7.32 5.53 -12.18
CA ALA A 392 7.65 6.31 -13.39
C ALA A 392 6.48 7.12 -13.98
N ASN A 393 6.84 8.22 -14.66
CA ASN A 393 5.95 9.20 -15.30
C ASN A 393 5.10 10.01 -14.30
N PHE A 394 5.69 11.08 -13.76
CA PHE A 394 5.08 11.98 -12.78
C PHE A 394 5.05 13.41 -13.35
N THR A 395 3.90 13.84 -13.90
CA THR A 395 3.83 15.11 -14.64
C THR A 395 2.72 16.06 -14.19
N SER A 396 3.00 17.36 -14.23
CA SER A 396 2.04 18.45 -13.92
C SER A 396 1.46 18.41 -12.50
N ASN A 397 2.24 18.00 -11.50
CA ASN A 397 1.81 17.89 -10.09
C ASN A 397 2.25 19.11 -9.27
N LEU A 398 1.51 19.42 -8.21
CA LEU A 398 1.79 20.51 -7.28
C LEU A 398 2.23 19.96 -5.91
N PHE A 399 3.52 20.04 -5.63
CA PHE A 399 4.14 19.68 -4.35
C PHE A 399 4.23 20.94 -3.48
N TRP A 400 3.12 21.35 -2.87
CA TRP A 400 3.07 22.59 -2.12
C TRP A 400 3.33 22.38 -0.62
N GLY A 401 4.59 22.54 -0.22
CA GLY A 401 4.89 22.92 1.15
C GLY A 401 6.33 22.65 1.60
N GLY A 402 6.75 23.48 2.55
CA GLY A 402 8.04 23.42 3.22
C GLY A 402 8.46 22.02 3.64
N ASN A 403 9.76 21.73 3.51
CA ASN A 403 10.47 20.58 4.09
C ASN A 403 10.11 19.22 3.46
N SER A 404 10.41 19.06 2.17
CA SER A 404 10.40 17.75 1.50
C SER A 404 11.78 17.07 1.63
N TYR A 405 11.88 16.02 2.44
CA TYR A 405 13.16 15.38 2.83
C TYR A 405 13.30 13.92 2.36
N GLU A 406 14.50 13.53 1.92
CA GLU A 406 14.90 12.11 1.71
C GLU A 406 13.95 11.32 0.77
N ASN A 407 13.38 11.99 -0.24
CA ASN A 407 12.47 11.37 -1.19
C ASN A 407 13.23 10.70 -2.34
N SER A 408 12.68 9.59 -2.85
CA SER A 408 13.17 8.87 -4.02
C SER A 408 12.19 9.07 -5.18
N ILE A 409 12.59 9.89 -6.13
CA ILE A 409 11.74 10.32 -7.25
C ILE A 409 12.10 9.51 -8.51
N ALA A 410 11.09 8.86 -9.09
CA ALA A 410 11.27 8.00 -10.24
C ALA A 410 11.47 8.75 -11.57
N ILE A 411 11.67 7.95 -12.61
CA ILE A 411 11.92 8.34 -14.00
C ILE A 411 10.79 9.23 -14.55
N ASN A 412 11.15 10.26 -15.33
CA ASN A 412 10.25 11.21 -15.99
C ASN A 412 9.41 12.06 -15.02
N PHE A 413 10.08 12.87 -14.21
CA PHE A 413 9.45 13.84 -13.32
C PHE A 413 9.45 15.24 -13.96
N SER A 414 8.31 15.69 -14.51
CA SER A 414 8.28 16.92 -15.30
C SER A 414 7.10 17.87 -15.13
N ASN A 415 7.34 19.16 -15.37
CA ASN A 415 6.36 20.25 -15.27
C ASN A 415 5.68 20.39 -13.89
N ASN A 416 6.37 19.98 -12.82
CA ASN A 416 5.84 20.05 -11.46
C ASN A 416 6.26 21.37 -10.77
N THR A 417 5.42 21.86 -9.86
CA THR A 417 5.79 22.97 -8.96
C THR A 417 6.10 22.41 -7.58
N ILE A 418 7.28 22.71 -7.05
CA ILE A 418 7.78 22.28 -5.75
C ILE A 418 7.98 23.51 -4.86
N GLY A 419 7.32 23.53 -3.70
CA GLY A 419 7.48 24.56 -2.69
C GLY A 419 8.85 24.55 -2.02
N SER A 420 9.09 25.51 -1.13
CA SER A 420 10.40 25.72 -0.54
C SER A 420 10.90 24.56 0.32
N GLY A 421 12.21 24.48 0.56
CA GLY A 421 12.80 23.49 1.44
C GLY A 421 12.81 22.07 0.86
N PHE A 422 13.41 21.91 -0.32
CA PHE A 422 13.57 20.62 -0.99
C PHE A 422 14.97 20.05 -0.69
N TYR A 423 15.04 19.02 0.17
CA TYR A 423 16.28 18.58 0.80
C TYR A 423 16.59 17.08 0.69
N TYR A 424 17.85 16.71 0.44
CA TYR A 424 18.34 15.31 0.44
C TYR A 424 17.59 14.34 -0.48
N ASN A 425 16.92 14.83 -1.53
CA ASN A 425 16.15 14.00 -2.45
C ASN A 425 17.06 13.40 -3.53
N THR A 426 16.74 12.18 -3.96
CA THR A 426 17.40 11.52 -5.10
C THR A 426 16.39 11.31 -6.22
N THR A 427 16.71 11.77 -7.43
CA THR A 427 15.93 11.42 -8.63
C THR A 427 16.65 10.30 -9.37
N SER A 428 15.92 9.37 -9.99
CA SER A 428 16.54 8.22 -10.68
C SER A 428 16.77 8.41 -12.19
N ALA A 429 16.11 9.39 -12.81
CA ALA A 429 16.36 9.84 -14.18
C ALA A 429 15.78 11.25 -14.41
N SER A 430 15.37 11.54 -15.65
CA SER A 430 14.97 12.84 -16.21
C SER A 430 14.05 13.65 -15.31
N PHE A 431 14.49 14.86 -14.99
CA PHE A 431 13.82 15.83 -14.13
C PHE A 431 13.70 17.14 -14.91
N MET A 432 12.57 17.37 -15.59
CA MET A 432 12.47 18.38 -16.64
C MET A 432 11.35 19.41 -16.45
N GLY A 433 11.63 20.70 -16.63
CA GLY A 433 10.59 21.74 -16.68
C GLY A 433 9.92 22.05 -15.34
N ASN A 434 10.52 21.65 -14.22
CA ASN A 434 9.96 21.86 -12.89
C ASN A 434 10.29 23.26 -12.36
N ALA A 435 9.38 23.85 -11.59
CA ALA A 435 9.60 25.08 -10.84
C ALA A 435 9.81 24.73 -9.36
N ILE A 436 11.02 24.91 -8.85
CA ILE A 436 11.36 24.74 -7.43
C ILE A 436 11.46 26.15 -6.82
N ASP A 437 10.80 26.36 -5.69
CA ASP A 437 10.86 27.60 -4.91
C ASP A 437 12.19 27.73 -4.13
N ASP A 438 12.27 28.63 -3.16
CA ASP A 438 13.45 28.88 -2.32
C ASP A 438 13.98 27.63 -1.58
N SER A 439 15.30 27.56 -1.36
CA SER A 439 15.97 26.64 -0.44
C SER A 439 15.89 25.17 -0.88
N CYS A 440 16.66 24.86 -1.93
CA CYS A 440 16.83 23.52 -2.47
C CYS A 440 18.28 23.05 -2.23
N TRP A 441 18.50 22.10 -1.30
CA TRP A 441 19.85 21.70 -0.88
C TRP A 441 20.11 20.19 -0.76
N TYR A 442 21.36 19.78 -0.97
CA TYR A 442 21.85 18.39 -0.78
C TYR A 442 21.14 17.33 -1.63
N ASN A 443 20.47 17.72 -2.72
CA ASN A 443 19.79 16.79 -3.62
C ASN A 443 20.75 16.18 -4.63
N ASN A 444 20.47 14.95 -5.05
CA ASN A 444 21.18 14.23 -6.10
C ASN A 444 20.22 14.01 -7.27
N PHE A 445 20.23 14.93 -8.23
CA PHE A 445 19.49 14.81 -9.47
C PHE A 445 20.27 13.93 -10.44
N ALA A 446 19.61 12.91 -11.01
CA ALA A 446 20.20 12.06 -12.03
C ALA A 446 20.32 12.77 -13.40
N ILE A 447 20.49 11.98 -14.46
CA ILE A 447 20.63 12.42 -15.85
C ILE A 447 19.40 13.26 -16.28
N GLU A 448 19.61 14.26 -17.15
CA GLU A 448 18.58 15.17 -17.69
C GLU A 448 17.89 16.08 -16.66
N PHE A 449 18.65 16.99 -16.02
CA PHE A 449 18.07 18.13 -15.29
C PHE A 449 17.90 19.34 -16.23
N VAL A 450 16.78 19.38 -16.95
CA VAL A 450 16.57 20.24 -18.12
C VAL A 450 15.37 21.20 -17.95
N PHE A 451 15.45 22.45 -18.42
CA PHE A 451 14.37 23.46 -18.32
C PHE A 451 13.83 23.77 -16.91
N ASN A 452 14.52 23.39 -15.83
CA ASN A 452 14.06 23.69 -14.47
C ASN A 452 14.34 25.15 -14.09
N CYS A 453 13.38 25.76 -13.40
CA CYS A 453 13.54 27.04 -12.71
C CYS A 453 13.70 26.74 -11.22
N VAL A 454 14.73 27.28 -10.58
CA VAL A 454 14.97 27.10 -9.14
C VAL A 454 15.07 28.48 -8.48
N GLY A 455 14.40 28.65 -7.35
CA GLY A 455 14.43 29.87 -6.55
C GLY A 455 15.80 30.19 -5.93
N PRO A 456 15.86 31.17 -5.02
CA PRO A 456 17.06 31.47 -4.24
C PRO A 456 17.55 30.27 -3.42
N ASN A 457 18.78 30.34 -2.92
CA ASN A 457 19.37 29.36 -2.02
C ASN A 457 19.46 27.93 -2.61
N PHE A 458 20.15 27.77 -3.74
CA PHE A 458 20.46 26.46 -4.33
C PHE A 458 21.84 25.96 -3.87
N GLY A 459 21.89 25.07 -2.86
CA GLY A 459 23.12 24.73 -2.13
C GLY A 459 23.50 23.25 -2.09
N ASN A 460 24.77 22.91 -2.33
CA ASN A 460 25.33 21.55 -2.19
C ASN A 460 24.61 20.44 -3.01
N ASN A 461 23.97 20.79 -4.13
CA ASN A 461 23.30 19.81 -4.99
C ASN A 461 24.26 19.20 -6.03
N LYS A 462 23.97 17.96 -6.44
CA LYS A 462 24.61 17.29 -7.57
C LYS A 462 23.59 17.09 -8.70
N THR A 463 24.02 17.27 -9.94
CA THR A 463 23.21 17.02 -11.14
C THR A 463 23.91 16.02 -12.08
N GLY A 464 23.12 15.31 -12.90
CA GLY A 464 23.61 14.34 -13.86
C GLY A 464 24.35 14.94 -15.05
N ILE A 465 24.67 14.08 -16.03
CA ILE A 465 25.64 14.38 -17.10
C ILE A 465 25.14 15.43 -18.12
N ASP A 466 23.82 15.52 -18.35
CA ASP A 466 23.21 16.36 -19.37
C ASP A 466 22.22 17.35 -18.74
N ASN A 467 22.52 18.65 -18.78
CA ASN A 467 21.72 19.70 -18.14
C ASN A 467 21.57 20.90 -19.09
N HIS A 468 20.35 21.24 -19.48
CA HIS A 468 20.11 22.27 -20.50
C HIS A 468 19.08 23.29 -20.03
N HIS A 469 19.32 24.57 -20.33
CA HIS A 469 18.39 25.68 -20.12
C HIS A 469 17.87 25.83 -18.67
N MET A 470 18.74 25.64 -17.69
CA MET A 470 18.42 25.87 -16.28
C MET A 470 18.40 27.38 -15.95
N SER A 471 17.54 27.79 -15.01
CA SER A 471 17.59 29.12 -14.41
C SER A 471 17.67 28.99 -12.90
N PHE A 472 18.77 29.44 -12.29
CA PHE A 472 18.94 29.48 -10.84
C PHE A 472 18.66 30.88 -10.30
N GLY A 473 18.09 30.97 -9.10
CA GLY A 473 17.87 32.20 -8.37
C GLY A 473 19.15 32.89 -7.93
N THR A 474 19.01 33.89 -7.06
CA THR A 474 20.06 34.87 -6.73
C THR A 474 21.30 34.29 -6.05
N GLU A 475 21.23 33.08 -5.48
CA GLU A 475 22.31 32.46 -4.71
C GLU A 475 22.50 30.97 -5.03
N VAL A 476 23.71 30.60 -5.49
CA VAL A 476 24.14 29.22 -5.75
C VAL A 476 25.42 28.91 -4.97
N TRP A 477 25.43 27.85 -4.15
CA TRP A 477 26.58 27.52 -3.30
C TRP A 477 26.99 26.04 -3.43
N ALA A 478 28.27 25.78 -3.69
CA ALA A 478 28.92 24.47 -3.59
C ALA A 478 28.26 23.32 -4.40
N CYS A 479 27.57 23.65 -5.51
CA CYS A 479 26.94 22.65 -6.37
C CYS A 479 27.93 22.01 -7.37
N GLU A 480 27.66 20.76 -7.75
CA GLU A 480 28.33 20.06 -8.86
C GLU A 480 27.37 19.97 -10.04
N ILE A 481 27.66 20.74 -11.10
CA ILE A 481 26.90 20.74 -12.34
C ILE A 481 27.65 19.91 -13.40
N GLY A 482 26.93 18.97 -14.03
CA GLY A 482 27.50 17.91 -14.87
C GLY A 482 28.19 18.32 -16.17
N TYR A 483 28.40 17.34 -17.05
CA TYR A 483 29.37 17.44 -18.15
C TYR A 483 28.92 18.24 -19.36
N TYR A 484 27.66 18.16 -19.76
CA TYR A 484 27.09 18.88 -20.90
C TYR A 484 26.10 19.93 -20.39
N ASN A 485 26.48 21.20 -20.53
CA ASN A 485 25.66 22.34 -20.17
C ASN A 485 25.47 23.28 -21.35
N SER A 486 24.22 23.66 -21.61
CA SER A 486 23.94 24.78 -22.52
C SER A 486 22.78 25.67 -22.08
N GLY A 487 22.93 26.98 -22.27
CA GLY A 487 21.84 27.94 -22.06
C GLY A 487 21.46 28.20 -20.59
N THR A 488 22.29 27.76 -19.65
CA THR A 488 22.06 27.93 -18.20
C THR A 488 22.29 29.39 -17.78
N LYS A 489 21.39 29.94 -16.95
CA LYS A 489 21.54 31.23 -16.28
C LYS A 489 21.73 31.04 -14.79
N ILE A 490 22.75 31.70 -14.23
CA ILE A 490 23.02 31.72 -12.78
C ILE A 490 22.71 33.14 -12.27
N GLY A 491 21.97 33.25 -11.16
CA GLY A 491 21.69 34.53 -10.51
C GLY A 491 22.91 35.14 -9.80
N SER A 492 22.67 36.30 -9.17
CA SER A 492 23.66 37.32 -8.76
C SER A 492 24.83 36.90 -7.85
N PHE A 493 24.81 35.73 -7.21
CA PHE A 493 25.87 35.28 -6.31
C PHE A 493 26.14 33.78 -6.48
N CYS A 494 27.40 33.41 -6.70
CA CYS A 494 27.78 32.01 -6.88
C CYS A 494 29.17 31.72 -6.33
N ASN A 495 29.26 30.73 -5.43
CA ASN A 495 30.47 30.34 -4.71
C ASN A 495 30.67 28.81 -4.73
N GLY A 496 31.91 28.33 -4.92
CA GLY A 496 32.25 26.90 -4.84
C GLY A 496 31.64 26.00 -5.93
N LEU A 497 31.11 26.57 -7.01
CA LEU A 497 30.52 25.83 -8.13
C LEU A 497 31.59 25.02 -8.88
N LYS A 498 31.30 23.74 -9.13
CA LYS A 498 32.08 22.89 -10.05
C LYS A 498 31.26 22.64 -11.30
N THR A 499 31.85 22.88 -12.47
CA THR A 499 31.25 22.61 -13.78
C THR A 499 32.03 21.51 -14.51
N GLY A 500 31.35 20.62 -15.22
CA GLY A 500 31.99 19.70 -16.15
C GLY A 500 32.56 20.37 -17.41
N SER A 501 33.10 19.58 -18.33
CA SER A 501 33.98 20.07 -19.40
C SER A 501 33.32 20.84 -20.55
N ASN A 502 32.00 20.73 -20.76
CA ASN A 502 31.29 21.35 -21.89
C ASN A 502 30.23 22.35 -21.41
N PHE A 503 30.66 23.52 -20.93
CA PHE A 503 29.79 24.59 -20.42
C PHE A 503 29.62 25.71 -21.49
N ASN A 504 28.64 25.57 -22.39
CA ASN A 504 28.47 26.44 -23.56
C ASN A 504 27.29 27.42 -23.41
N ASN A 505 27.38 28.65 -23.93
CA ASN A 505 26.25 29.60 -23.97
C ASN A 505 25.56 29.83 -22.60
N CYS A 506 26.31 29.70 -21.50
CA CYS A 506 25.81 29.94 -20.15
C CYS A 506 26.10 31.39 -19.74
N ILE A 507 25.20 31.97 -18.94
CA ILE A 507 25.29 33.33 -18.41
C ILE A 507 25.57 33.25 -16.91
N VAL A 508 26.66 33.90 -16.48
CA VAL A 508 27.12 33.95 -15.09
C VAL A 508 27.45 35.40 -14.73
N PRO A 509 27.08 35.90 -13.54
CA PRO A 509 27.45 37.26 -13.12
C PRO A 509 28.94 37.38 -12.82
N ASP A 510 29.48 38.59 -12.99
CA ASP A 510 30.88 38.91 -12.70
C ASP A 510 31.30 38.70 -11.23
N SER A 511 30.33 38.74 -10.30
CA SER A 511 30.50 38.49 -8.87
C SER A 511 30.87 37.04 -8.53
N CYS A 512 30.78 36.10 -9.47
CA CYS A 512 31.09 34.70 -9.21
C CYS A 512 32.61 34.46 -9.07
N GLY A 513 33.03 34.01 -7.88
CA GLY A 513 34.43 33.68 -7.57
C GLY A 513 34.94 32.36 -8.16
N CYS A 514 34.23 31.75 -9.11
CA CYS A 514 34.56 30.43 -9.67
C CYS A 514 35.36 30.55 -10.98
N VAL A 515 36.20 29.55 -11.26
CA VAL A 515 36.99 29.48 -12.51
C VAL A 515 36.15 28.77 -13.56
N PHE A 516 35.79 29.47 -14.64
CA PHE A 516 35.03 28.93 -15.76
C PHE A 516 35.93 28.65 -16.98
N PRO A 517 35.55 27.71 -17.87
CA PRO A 517 36.23 27.54 -19.14
C PRO A 517 36.03 28.77 -20.06
N SER A 518 36.89 28.93 -21.07
CA SER A 518 37.01 30.15 -21.88
C SER A 518 35.83 30.48 -22.81
N ASN A 519 34.84 29.59 -22.90
CA ASN A 519 33.64 29.69 -23.73
C ASN A 519 32.40 30.21 -22.97
N VAL A 520 32.54 30.63 -21.71
CA VAL A 520 31.44 31.17 -20.89
C VAL A 520 31.32 32.68 -21.07
N THR A 521 30.11 33.16 -21.35
CA THR A 521 29.83 34.60 -21.44
C THR A 521 29.52 35.14 -20.05
N LYS A 522 30.37 36.07 -19.58
CA LYS A 522 30.09 36.83 -18.36
C LYS A 522 29.12 37.97 -18.66
N ASP A 523 28.11 38.14 -17.81
CA ASP A 523 27.14 39.21 -17.95
C ASP A 523 27.62 40.48 -17.23
N PHE A 524 28.09 41.44 -18.02
CA PHE A 524 28.51 42.76 -17.56
C PHE A 524 27.33 43.72 -17.32
N THR A 525 26.16 43.21 -16.94
CA THR A 525 25.04 44.05 -16.48
C THR A 525 25.38 44.63 -15.11
N PRO A 526 25.60 45.96 -14.96
CA PRO A 526 26.01 46.51 -13.68
C PRO A 526 24.88 46.36 -12.66
N HIS A 527 25.20 45.81 -11.48
CA HIS A 527 24.29 45.86 -10.34
C HIS A 527 24.11 47.33 -9.91
N ALA A 528 23.09 47.98 -10.47
CA ALA A 528 22.61 49.27 -10.03
C ALA A 528 21.98 49.10 -8.64
N ALA A 529 22.80 49.21 -7.59
CA ALA A 529 22.30 49.60 -6.28
C ALA A 529 21.48 50.89 -6.48
N LEU A 530 20.27 50.96 -5.89
CA LEU A 530 19.40 52.14 -6.00
C LEU A 530 20.03 53.35 -5.28
N LEU A 531 20.93 54.03 -5.98
CA LEU A 531 21.41 55.37 -5.66
C LEU A 531 20.63 56.37 -6.52
N THR A 532 19.52 56.85 -5.97
CA THR A 532 18.73 57.92 -6.56
C THR A 532 19.58 59.18 -6.72
N GLY A 533 19.81 59.63 -7.96
CA GLY A 533 20.36 60.97 -8.24
C GLY A 533 21.59 61.06 -9.15
N VAL A 534 22.13 59.95 -9.68
CA VAL A 534 23.28 60.01 -10.62
C VAL A 534 22.78 60.10 -12.08
N PRO A 535 23.25 61.05 -12.91
CA PRO A 535 22.84 61.16 -14.30
C PRO A 535 23.42 60.04 -15.18
N THR A 536 22.58 59.49 -16.06
CA THR A 536 22.98 58.46 -17.04
C THR A 536 23.85 59.04 -18.15
N VAL A 537 25.01 58.42 -18.40
CA VAL A 537 25.88 58.74 -19.55
C VAL A 537 25.69 57.70 -20.64
N ASN A 538 25.09 58.09 -21.75
CA ASN A 538 24.97 57.23 -22.95
C ASN A 538 26.26 57.27 -23.76
N ILE A 539 26.91 56.11 -23.91
CA ILE A 539 28.09 55.95 -24.77
C ILE A 539 27.67 55.16 -26.02
N VAL A 540 27.63 55.82 -27.16
CA VAL A 540 27.40 55.19 -28.46
C VAL A 540 28.75 54.69 -28.99
N ARG A 541 28.86 53.40 -29.33
CA ARG A 541 30.07 52.79 -29.93
C ARG A 541 29.80 52.32 -31.35
N THR A 542 30.85 52.23 -32.17
CA THR A 542 30.85 51.42 -33.39
C THR A 542 31.44 50.01 -33.11
N PRO A 543 31.21 49.01 -33.98
CA PRO A 543 31.53 47.60 -33.66
C PRO A 543 33.01 47.28 -33.38
N ASN A 544 33.95 48.14 -33.81
CA ASN A 544 35.39 47.88 -33.78
C ASN A 544 36.14 48.72 -32.71
N GLU A 545 35.44 49.22 -31.68
CA GLU A 545 36.03 50.12 -30.67
C GLU A 545 36.05 49.52 -29.25
N LYS A 546 37.27 49.35 -28.71
CA LYS A 546 37.49 49.11 -27.28
C LYS A 546 37.60 50.45 -26.56
N VAL A 547 36.61 50.76 -25.73
CA VAL A 547 36.65 51.92 -24.83
C VAL A 547 37.07 51.48 -23.44
N TYR A 548 38.13 52.09 -22.91
CA TYR A 548 38.62 51.88 -21.56
C TYR A 548 38.12 53.00 -20.64
N ILE A 549 37.43 52.61 -19.57
CA ILE A 549 36.87 53.50 -18.56
C ILE A 549 37.31 52.97 -17.19
N THR A 550 37.66 53.86 -16.27
CA THR A 550 38.09 53.49 -14.91
C THR A 550 37.25 54.23 -13.89
N TYR A 551 36.85 53.53 -12.83
CA TYR A 551 36.12 54.13 -11.71
C TYR A 551 37.11 54.61 -10.65
N TYR A 552 37.10 55.91 -10.34
CA TYR A 552 37.98 56.51 -9.35
C TYR A 552 37.24 57.59 -8.56
N ASN A 553 37.34 57.56 -7.23
CA ASN A 553 36.67 58.48 -6.30
C ASN A 553 35.20 58.77 -6.66
N ASN A 554 34.39 57.70 -6.78
CA ASN A 554 32.96 57.76 -7.10
C ASN A 554 32.60 58.46 -8.43
N SER A 555 33.53 58.53 -9.38
CA SER A 555 33.27 59.03 -10.75
C SER A 555 33.78 58.05 -11.81
N LEU A 556 33.01 57.90 -12.89
CA LEU A 556 33.45 57.23 -14.11
C LEU A 556 34.37 58.16 -14.89
N VAL A 557 35.65 57.81 -14.99
CA VAL A 557 36.64 58.54 -15.78
C VAL A 557 36.96 57.75 -17.05
N PHE A 558 36.62 58.33 -18.19
CA PHE A 558 36.99 57.79 -19.50
C PHE A 558 38.50 57.92 -19.70
N GLN A 559 39.19 56.84 -20.07
CA GLN A 559 40.64 56.85 -20.30
C GLN A 559 40.99 56.93 -21.78
N SER A 560 40.45 56.06 -22.62
CA SER A 560 40.79 56.02 -24.05
C SER A 560 39.80 55.20 -24.89
N VAL A 561 39.83 55.41 -26.21
CA VAL A 561 39.34 54.45 -27.21
C VAL A 561 40.54 53.89 -27.97
N GLU A 562 40.51 52.60 -28.21
CA GLU A 562 41.40 51.89 -29.12
C GLU A 562 40.54 51.25 -30.21
N VAL A 563 40.84 51.58 -31.46
CA VAL A 563 40.19 50.95 -32.63
C VAL A 563 40.92 49.64 -32.92
N VAL A 564 40.16 48.55 -33.02
CA VAL A 564 40.66 47.17 -33.18
C VAL A 564 40.53 46.70 -34.63
#